data_AF-A0A967KC52-F1
#
_entry.id   AF-A0A967KC52-F1
#
_cell.length_a   1.000
_cell.length_b   1.000
_cell.length_c   1.000
_cell.angle_alpha   90.00
_cell.angle_beta   90.00
_cell.angle_gamma   90.00
#
_symmetry.space_group_name_H-M   'P 1'
#
loop_
_entity.id
_entity.type
_entity.pdbx_description
1 polymer ?
#
loop_
_entity_poly.entity_id
_entity_poly.type
_entity_poly.pdbx_seq_one_letter_code
_entity_poly.pdbx_strand_id
1 'polypeptide(L)'
;IARQLERTDFIARAMTPGELGGAGPADKFLRYYRHSYISGRHTTFPLWTKEVLYGKFSDTHPANWGIIVEFAENTSLWTARANHGTSHRYDREVPIIFMGKGIQPGVAPGPARTVDIAPTLANLAGVSYPKTVDGKVLPVP
;
A
#
# COMPACT_ATOMS: atom_id res chain seq x y z
N ILE A 1 2.47 18.12 -15.64
CA ILE A 1 1.86 17.87 -14.32
C ILE A 1 2.75 16.98 -13.47
N ALA A 2 2.86 15.65 -13.70
CA ALA A 2 3.73 14.76 -12.90
C ALA A 2 5.16 15.30 -12.68
N ARG A 3 5.92 15.54 -13.78
CA ARG A 3 7.26 16.17 -13.77
C ARG A 3 7.34 17.63 -13.23
N GLN A 4 6.21 18.23 -12.86
CA GLN A 4 6.17 19.53 -12.16
C GLN A 4 5.91 19.34 -10.66
N LEU A 5 5.09 18.35 -10.29
CA LEU A 5 4.88 17.94 -8.89
C LEU A 5 6.20 17.44 -8.27
N GLU A 6 6.98 16.65 -9.01
CA GLU A 6 8.29 16.16 -8.57
C GLU A 6 9.38 17.26 -8.44
N ARG A 7 9.02 18.53 -8.63
CA ARG A 7 9.90 19.68 -8.34
C ARG A 7 9.69 20.25 -6.94
N THR A 8 8.64 19.83 -6.23
CA THR A 8 8.42 20.19 -4.83
C THR A 8 9.13 19.20 -3.91
N ASP A 9 9.78 19.72 -2.88
CA ASP A 9 10.51 18.97 -1.85
C ASP A 9 9.67 17.90 -1.11
N PHE A 10 8.38 18.18 -0.89
CA PHE A 10 7.47 17.28 -0.18
C PHE A 10 6.89 16.13 -1.02
N ILE A 11 7.17 16.08 -2.34
CA ILE A 11 6.74 15.00 -3.25
C ILE A 11 7.96 14.19 -3.68
N ALA A 12 8.04 12.93 -3.25
CA ALA A 12 9.10 12.02 -3.69
C ALA A 12 8.88 11.50 -5.11
N ARG A 13 7.62 11.36 -5.55
CA ARG A 13 7.26 10.86 -6.89
C ARG A 13 5.84 11.22 -7.29
N ALA A 14 5.60 11.41 -8.59
CA ALA A 14 4.26 11.55 -9.16
C ALA A 14 4.02 10.49 -10.26
N MET A 15 3.37 9.40 -9.90
CA MET A 15 3.13 8.23 -10.74
C MET A 15 1.92 8.44 -11.67
N THR A 16 2.12 8.25 -12.97
CA THR A 16 1.07 8.33 -13.99
C THR A 16 0.31 7.01 -14.16
N PRO A 17 -0.90 7.03 -14.75
CA PRO A 17 -1.65 5.82 -15.11
C PRO A 17 -0.84 4.83 -15.96
N GLY A 18 0.04 5.30 -16.85
CA GLY A 18 0.89 4.42 -17.68
C GLY A 18 1.95 3.68 -16.85
N GLU A 19 2.57 4.36 -15.89
CA GLU A 19 3.58 3.75 -15.01
C GLU A 19 2.96 2.72 -14.06
N LEU A 20 1.75 3.00 -13.58
CA LEU A 20 0.93 2.09 -12.77
C LEU A 20 0.29 0.96 -13.60
N GLY A 21 0.08 1.18 -14.91
CA GLY A 21 -0.33 0.14 -15.87
C GLY A 21 0.80 -0.81 -16.31
N GLY A 22 2.03 -0.61 -15.81
CA GLY A 22 3.17 -1.50 -16.08
C GLY A 22 4.26 -0.94 -16.99
N ALA A 23 4.04 0.21 -17.65
CA ALA A 23 5.02 0.82 -18.57
C ALA A 23 6.14 1.63 -17.87
N GLY A 24 6.11 1.72 -16.54
CA GLY A 24 7.08 2.46 -15.72
C GLY A 24 8.27 1.61 -15.25
N PRO A 25 9.33 2.24 -14.72
CA PRO A 25 10.55 1.56 -14.26
C PRO A 25 10.28 0.52 -13.16
N ALA A 26 11.20 -0.44 -13.03
CA ALA A 26 11.16 -1.50 -12.01
C ALA A 26 11.54 -0.99 -10.61
N ASP A 27 10.71 -0.10 -10.05
CA ASP A 27 10.90 0.47 -8.71
C ASP A 27 10.07 -0.28 -7.65
N LYS A 28 10.65 -0.39 -6.44
CA LYS A 28 10.10 -1.14 -5.32
C LYS A 28 8.77 -0.58 -4.80
N PHE A 29 8.57 0.73 -4.85
CA PHE A 29 7.36 1.40 -4.39
C PHE A 29 6.29 1.42 -5.48
N LEU A 30 6.67 1.72 -6.73
CA LEU A 30 5.80 1.55 -7.91
C LEU A 30 5.17 0.15 -7.94
N ARG A 31 5.92 -0.90 -7.60
CA ARG A 31 5.38 -2.26 -7.47
C ARG A 31 4.24 -2.36 -6.45
N TYR A 32 4.33 -1.73 -5.28
CA TYR A 32 3.23 -1.78 -4.29
C TYR A 32 2.01 -1.00 -4.78
N TYR A 33 2.20 0.18 -5.37
CA TYR A 33 1.10 0.94 -5.97
C TYR A 33 0.43 0.18 -7.13
N ARG A 34 1.18 -0.57 -7.95
CA ARG A 34 0.63 -1.44 -9.01
C ARG A 34 -0.32 -2.51 -8.48
N HIS A 35 -0.03 -3.13 -7.33
CA HIS A 35 -0.92 -4.16 -6.75
C HIS A 35 -2.26 -3.57 -6.27
N SER A 36 -2.29 -2.27 -5.92
CA SER A 36 -3.50 -1.55 -5.51
C SER A 36 -4.14 -0.73 -6.63
N TYR A 37 -3.52 -0.68 -7.81
CA TYR A 37 -3.98 0.13 -8.94
C TYR A 37 -5.04 -0.62 -9.76
N ILE A 38 -6.17 0.04 -10.00
CA ILE A 38 -7.24 -0.45 -10.86
C ILE A 38 -7.51 0.62 -11.91
N SER A 39 -7.32 0.29 -13.18
CA SER A 39 -7.58 1.22 -14.28
C SER A 39 -9.01 1.77 -14.24
N GLY A 40 -9.17 3.07 -14.50
CA GLY A 40 -10.45 3.77 -14.37
C GLY A 40 -10.94 4.04 -12.94
N ARG A 41 -10.27 3.52 -11.89
CA ARG A 41 -10.51 3.93 -10.51
C ARG A 41 -9.44 4.92 -10.05
N HIS A 42 -9.87 5.95 -9.34
CA HIS A 42 -8.98 6.86 -8.64
C HIS A 42 -9.01 6.48 -7.16
N THR A 43 -7.85 6.24 -6.54
CA THR A 43 -7.78 6.03 -5.09
C THR A 43 -8.21 7.29 -4.37
N THR A 44 -8.69 7.17 -3.13
CA THR A 44 -9.12 8.31 -2.31
C THR A 44 -8.08 8.72 -1.25
N PHE A 45 -6.83 8.27 -1.40
CA PHE A 45 -5.78 8.43 -0.40
C PHE A 45 -4.37 8.36 -1.04
N PRO A 46 -3.37 9.13 -0.55
CA PRO A 46 -3.44 10.20 0.44
C PRO A 46 -3.77 11.54 -0.25
N LEU A 47 -4.85 12.22 0.17
CA LEU A 47 -5.42 13.43 -0.45
C LEU A 47 -5.99 13.28 -1.88
N TRP A 48 -6.94 12.37 -2.12
CA TRP A 48 -7.63 12.26 -3.42
C TRP A 48 -9.12 11.94 -3.21
N THR A 49 -10.06 12.41 -4.05
CA THR A 49 -11.51 12.12 -3.92
C THR A 49 -12.36 12.46 -5.15
N LYS A 50 -12.20 13.67 -5.72
CA LYS A 50 -13.19 14.41 -6.54
C LYS A 50 -14.43 14.92 -5.76
N GLU A 51 -15.08 14.10 -4.93
CA GLU A 51 -16.05 14.53 -3.90
C GLU A 51 -15.63 13.98 -2.53
N VAL A 52 -15.28 14.85 -1.59
CA VAL A 52 -14.77 14.52 -0.26
C VAL A 52 -15.93 14.41 0.75
N LEU A 53 -15.69 13.77 1.89
CA LEU A 53 -16.32 14.10 3.19
C LEU A 53 -16.26 15.61 3.56
N TYR A 54 -15.64 16.46 2.72
CA TYR A 54 -15.26 17.86 2.92
C TYR A 54 -15.36 18.74 1.63
N GLY A 55 -16.09 18.36 0.56
CA GLY A 55 -16.33 19.20 -0.65
C GLY A 55 -15.74 18.71 -2.00
N LYS A 56 -15.80 19.53 -3.06
CA LYS A 56 -15.27 19.22 -4.41
C LYS A 56 -13.84 19.70 -4.61
N PHE A 57 -13.07 19.02 -5.47
CA PHE A 57 -11.76 19.51 -5.91
C PHE A 57 -11.85 20.67 -6.92
N SER A 58 -10.78 21.46 -6.98
CA SER A 58 -10.52 22.34 -8.11
C SER A 58 -10.25 21.53 -9.39
N ASP A 59 -10.51 22.14 -10.55
CA ASP A 59 -10.20 21.54 -11.86
C ASP A 59 -8.70 21.22 -12.03
N THR A 60 -7.86 21.88 -11.24
CA THR A 60 -6.39 21.76 -11.24
C THR A 60 -5.83 20.58 -10.43
N HIS A 61 -6.66 19.75 -9.78
CA HIS A 61 -6.19 18.74 -8.84
C HIS A 61 -5.58 17.49 -9.51
N PRO A 62 -4.36 17.01 -9.14
CA PRO A 62 -3.67 15.95 -9.88
C PRO A 62 -4.44 14.62 -10.12
N ALA A 63 -5.32 14.20 -9.20
CA ALA A 63 -6.20 13.03 -9.41
C ALA A 63 -7.17 13.19 -10.60
N ASN A 64 -7.44 14.41 -11.06
CA ASN A 64 -8.27 14.64 -12.26
C ASN A 64 -7.64 13.97 -13.51
N TRP A 65 -6.31 13.84 -13.54
CA TRP A 65 -5.57 13.15 -14.60
C TRP A 65 -5.05 11.76 -14.18
N GLY A 66 -5.56 11.20 -13.07
CA GLY A 66 -5.16 9.87 -12.58
C GLY A 66 -3.73 9.78 -12.05
N ILE A 67 -3.10 10.91 -11.73
CA ILE A 67 -1.76 10.94 -11.12
C ILE A 67 -1.89 10.62 -9.63
N ILE A 68 -1.12 9.64 -9.15
CA ILE A 68 -0.95 9.32 -7.72
C ILE A 68 0.40 9.87 -7.29
N VAL A 69 0.47 10.58 -6.17
CA VAL A 69 1.77 11.02 -5.61
C VAL A 69 2.17 10.19 -4.40
N GLU A 70 3.47 9.98 -4.28
CA GLU A 70 4.17 9.42 -3.13
C GLU A 70 4.91 10.58 -2.46
N PHE A 71 4.63 10.81 -1.18
CA PHE A 71 5.18 11.94 -0.44
C PHE A 71 6.60 11.65 0.06
N ALA A 72 7.39 12.70 0.28
CA ALA A 72 8.71 12.57 0.87
C ALA A 72 8.64 11.97 2.29
N GLU A 73 9.69 11.27 2.69
CA GLU A 73 9.73 10.61 4.01
C GLU A 73 9.58 11.66 5.13
N ASN A 74 8.80 11.34 6.17
CA ASN A 74 8.45 12.26 7.26
C ASN A 74 7.58 13.48 6.86
N THR A 75 6.95 13.48 5.68
CA THR A 75 5.96 14.49 5.28
C THR A 75 4.56 14.11 5.77
N SER A 76 3.92 14.98 6.56
CA SER A 76 2.49 14.92 6.87
C SER A 76 1.71 15.98 6.08
N LEU A 77 0.47 15.65 5.77
CA LEU A 77 -0.49 16.49 5.03
C LEU A 77 -1.81 16.68 5.77
N TRP A 78 -1.94 16.02 6.93
CA TRP A 78 -3.11 16.14 7.77
C TRP A 78 -2.78 17.08 8.92
N THR A 79 -3.79 17.76 9.46
CA THR A 79 -3.64 18.60 10.65
C THR A 79 -3.34 17.80 11.93
N ALA A 80 -3.37 16.46 11.83
CA ALA A 80 -3.00 15.53 12.87
C ALA A 80 -1.48 15.44 12.98
N ARG A 81 -1.00 15.39 14.22
CA ARG A 81 0.43 15.30 14.55
C ARG A 81 1.09 13.97 14.11
N ALA A 82 0.28 12.96 13.79
CA ALA A 82 0.70 11.70 13.21
C ALA A 82 -0.44 11.14 12.33
N ASN A 83 -0.07 10.46 11.26
CA ASN A 83 -0.95 9.81 10.29
C ASN A 83 -0.19 8.65 9.63
N HIS A 84 -0.89 7.83 8.85
CA HIS A 84 -0.33 6.66 8.16
C HIS A 84 -0.67 6.66 6.67
N GLY A 85 -0.24 5.61 5.96
CA GLY A 85 -0.66 5.30 4.58
C GLY A 85 0.23 5.89 3.49
N THR A 86 1.44 6.31 3.83
CA THR A 86 2.54 6.39 2.87
C THR A 86 3.06 4.98 2.52
N SER A 87 3.89 4.91 1.49
CA SER A 87 4.59 3.69 1.03
C SER A 87 5.92 3.45 1.76
N HIS A 88 6.29 4.29 2.74
CA HIS A 88 7.53 4.20 3.51
C HIS A 88 7.53 3.05 4.50
N ARG A 89 8.69 2.75 5.10
CA ARG A 89 8.86 1.57 5.96
C ARG A 89 7.97 1.63 7.21
N TYR A 90 7.92 2.78 7.87
CA TYR A 90 7.19 2.99 9.12
C TYR A 90 5.67 2.75 9.00
N ASP A 91 5.08 2.96 7.81
CA ASP A 91 3.65 2.74 7.55
C ASP A 91 3.31 1.31 7.10
N ARG A 92 4.32 0.49 6.80
CA ARG A 92 4.17 -0.86 6.21
C ARG A 92 4.66 -1.99 7.09
N GLU A 93 5.54 -1.70 8.04
CA GLU A 93 6.12 -2.71 8.92
C GLU A 93 5.22 -2.90 10.14
N VAL A 94 4.43 -3.97 10.11
CA VAL A 94 3.49 -4.34 11.18
C VAL A 94 3.90 -5.68 11.80
N PRO A 95 3.77 -5.85 13.13
CA PRO A 95 4.02 -7.13 13.77
C PRO A 95 2.94 -8.16 13.36
N ILE A 96 3.36 -9.40 13.11
CA ILE A 96 2.48 -10.55 12.90
C ILE A 96 2.85 -11.58 13.97
N ILE A 97 1.89 -11.92 14.83
CA ILE A 97 2.09 -12.81 15.97
C ILE A 97 1.02 -13.91 15.90
N PHE A 98 1.45 -15.17 15.92
CA PHE A 98 0.57 -16.33 16.10
C PHE A 98 0.73 -16.85 17.53
N MET A 99 -0.38 -17.13 18.20
CA MET A 99 -0.39 -17.61 19.59
C MET A 99 -1.61 -18.50 19.81
N GLY A 100 -1.42 -19.66 20.44
CA GLY A 100 -2.51 -20.58 20.74
C GLY A 100 -2.03 -22.01 21.00
N LYS A 101 -2.98 -22.91 21.23
CA LYS A 101 -2.71 -24.34 21.38
C LYS A 101 -2.04 -24.89 20.12
N GLY A 102 -0.87 -25.50 20.29
CA GLY A 102 -0.11 -26.13 19.21
C GLY A 102 0.88 -25.21 18.47
N ILE A 103 0.94 -23.92 18.82
CA ILE A 103 1.97 -23.00 18.33
C ILE A 103 3.13 -22.98 19.33
N GLN A 104 4.36 -23.24 18.88
CA GLN A 104 5.53 -23.18 19.74
C GLN A 104 6.08 -21.75 19.85
N PRO A 105 6.66 -21.36 21.01
CA PRO A 105 7.38 -20.10 21.12
C PRO A 105 8.59 -20.06 20.17
N GLY A 106 8.66 -19.05 19.31
CA GLY A 106 9.76 -18.90 18.36
C GLY A 106 9.59 -17.71 17.42
N VAL A 107 10.53 -17.57 16.49
CA VAL A 107 10.49 -16.56 15.41
C VAL A 107 10.52 -17.29 14.07
N ALA A 108 9.47 -17.11 13.26
CA ALA A 108 9.44 -17.64 11.90
C ALA A 108 10.50 -16.93 11.04
N PRO A 109 11.36 -17.66 10.30
CA PRO A 109 12.42 -17.04 9.51
C PRO A 109 11.90 -16.40 8.22
N GLY A 110 12.52 -15.27 7.84
CA GLY A 110 12.31 -14.60 6.56
C GLY A 110 11.14 -13.60 6.52
N PRO A 111 10.84 -13.03 5.34
CA PRO A 111 9.82 -11.99 5.19
C PRO A 111 8.41 -12.57 5.21
N ALA A 112 7.55 -11.97 6.03
CA ALA A 112 6.10 -12.18 6.06
C ALA A 112 5.35 -10.96 5.52
N ARG A 113 4.13 -11.18 5.01
CA ARG A 113 3.18 -10.15 4.56
C ARG A 113 1.84 -10.39 5.26
N THR A 114 1.03 -9.35 5.45
CA THR A 114 -0.30 -9.49 6.07
C THR A 114 -1.22 -10.45 5.29
N VAL A 115 -1.08 -10.52 3.96
CA VAL A 115 -1.80 -11.49 3.12
C VAL A 115 -1.43 -12.96 3.40
N ASP A 116 -0.28 -13.22 4.03
CA ASP A 116 0.16 -14.57 4.40
C ASP A 116 -0.59 -15.11 5.64
N ILE A 117 -1.28 -14.25 6.40
CA ILE A 117 -2.00 -14.64 7.63
C ILE A 117 -3.15 -15.61 7.32
N ALA A 118 -4.00 -15.29 6.33
CA ALA A 118 -5.18 -16.10 6.00
C ALA A 118 -4.85 -17.55 5.59
N PRO A 119 -3.95 -17.83 4.62
CA PRO A 119 -3.57 -19.20 4.29
C PRO A 119 -2.84 -19.90 5.43
N THR A 120 -2.10 -19.19 6.28
CA THR A 120 -1.45 -19.76 7.47
C THR A 120 -2.47 -20.24 8.50
N LEU A 121 -3.48 -19.41 8.83
CA LEU A 121 -4.56 -19.81 9.74
C LEU A 121 -5.40 -20.96 9.17
N ALA A 122 -5.71 -20.94 7.87
CA ALA A 122 -6.44 -22.02 7.22
C ALA A 122 -5.66 -23.35 7.27
N ASN A 123 -4.35 -23.32 7.03
CA ASN A 123 -3.46 -24.47 7.17
C ASN A 123 -3.42 -25.01 8.60
N LEU A 124 -3.27 -24.15 9.60
CA LEU A 124 -3.29 -24.52 11.03
C LEU A 124 -4.65 -25.11 11.47
N ALA A 125 -5.75 -24.66 10.88
CA ALA A 125 -7.10 -25.15 11.15
C ALA A 125 -7.49 -26.41 10.35
N GLY A 126 -6.66 -26.86 9.40
CA GLY A 126 -7.00 -27.96 8.49
C GLY A 126 -8.10 -27.61 7.47
N VAL A 127 -8.34 -26.33 7.19
CA VAL A 127 -9.39 -25.84 6.30
C VAL A 127 -8.82 -25.48 4.93
N SER A 128 -9.54 -25.85 3.87
CA SER A 128 -9.15 -25.50 2.49
C SER A 128 -9.34 -24.01 2.21
N TYR A 129 -8.40 -23.42 1.45
CA TYR A 129 -8.46 -22.04 0.99
C TYR A 129 -8.18 -21.96 -0.54
N PRO A 130 -8.65 -20.90 -1.24
CA PRO A 130 -8.41 -20.76 -2.67
C PRO A 130 -6.92 -20.63 -2.99
N LYS A 131 -6.42 -21.39 -3.97
CA LYS A 131 -5.02 -21.31 -4.45
C LYS A 131 -4.70 -20.00 -5.21
N THR A 132 -5.68 -19.13 -5.38
CA THR A 132 -5.58 -17.83 -6.06
C THR A 132 -5.25 -16.67 -5.11
N VAL A 133 -5.03 -16.93 -3.82
CA VAL A 133 -4.59 -15.89 -2.87
C VAL A 133 -3.12 -15.53 -3.12
N ASP A 134 -2.76 -14.25 -3.00
CA ASP A 134 -1.36 -13.80 -3.11
C ASP A 134 -0.47 -14.27 -1.94
N GLY A 135 -1.10 -14.69 -0.84
CA GLY A 135 -0.47 -15.13 0.39
C GLY A 135 0.11 -16.54 0.31
N LYS A 136 1.14 -16.82 1.10
CA LYS A 136 1.71 -18.16 1.31
C LYS A 136 1.55 -18.58 2.77
N VAL A 137 1.55 -19.88 3.04
CA VAL A 137 1.65 -20.40 4.41
C VAL A 137 3.02 -20.00 4.99
N LEU A 138 3.02 -19.39 6.17
CA LEU A 138 4.22 -19.09 6.93
C LEU A 138 4.71 -20.33 7.69
N PRO A 139 6.04 -20.52 7.85
CA PRO A 139 6.60 -21.60 8.66
C PRO A 139 6.45 -21.25 10.15
N VAL A 140 5.22 -21.35 10.65
CA VAL A 140 4.91 -21.17 12.08
C VAL A 140 5.34 -22.44 12.84
N PRO A 141 6.17 -22.32 13.89
CA PRO A 141 6.66 -23.45 14.68
C PRO A 141 5.63 -24.01 15.67
#